data_AF-A0A7K2X6Q4-F1
#
_entry.id   AF-A0A7K2X6Q4-F1
#
_cell.length_a   1.000
_cell.length_b   1.000
_cell.length_c   1.000
_cell.angle_alpha   90.00
_cell.angle_beta   90.00
_cell.angle_gamma   90.00
#
_symmetry.space_group_name_H-M   'P 1'
#
loop_
_entity.id
_entity.type
_entity.pdbx_description
1 polymer ?
#
loop_
_entity_poly.entity_id
_entity_poly.type
_entity_poly.pdbx_seq_one_letter_code
_entity_poly.pdbx_strand_id
1 'polypeptide(L)' 'MRIGLLTEGGYPYAVGESGVWCERLVRGLGQHRFDLYAVGRPSSTGATLSLPPHARLVR' A
#
# COMPACT_ATOMS: atom_id res chain seq x y z
N MET A 1 -17.64 -3.07 5.97
CA MET A 1 -16.79 -4.18 5.50
C MET A 1 -15.33 -3.71 5.59
N ARG A 2 -14.42 -4.48 6.21
CA ARG A 2 -13.00 -4.12 6.36
C ARG A 2 -12.19 -5.08 5.49
N ILE A 3 -11.42 -4.53 4.56
CA ILE A 3 -10.55 -5.31 3.67
C ILE A 3 -9.12 -5.12 4.20
N GLY A 4 -8.35 -6.19 4.28
CA GLY A 4 -6.91 -6.12 4.58
C GLY A 4 -6.15 -6.40 3.29
N LEU A 5 -5.30 -5.45 2.86
CA LEU A 5 -4.41 -5.67 1.71
C LEU A 5 -3.01 -6.00 2.21
N LEU A 6 -2.51 -7.18 1.84
CA LEU A 6 -1.15 -7.63 2.10
C LEU A 6 -0.34 -7.53 0.81
N THR A 7 0.78 -6.83 0.84
CA THR A 7 1.65 -6.66 -0.34
C THR A 7 3.04 -7.21 -0.04
N GLU A 8 3.53 -8.11 -0.90
CA GLU A 8 4.92 -8.57 -0.85
C GLU A 8 5.83 -7.50 -1.49
N GLY A 9 6.92 -7.14 -0.82
CA GLY A 9 7.81 -6.03 -1.22
C GLY A 9 7.47 -4.69 -0.57
N GLY A 10 6.34 -4.60 0.12
CA GLY A 10 5.99 -3.51 1.03
C GLY A 10 5.63 -2.21 0.30
N TYR A 11 4.48 -2.11 -0.35
CA TYR A 11 3.90 -0.79 -0.64
C TYR A 11 3.64 -0.07 0.70
N PRO A 12 3.94 1.23 0.86
CA PRO A 12 4.36 2.21 -0.16
C PRO A 12 5.89 2.29 -0.42
N TYR A 13 6.68 1.33 0.05
CA TYR A 13 8.15 1.29 0.03
C TYR A 13 8.76 0.48 -1.14
N ALA A 14 7.98 -0.39 -1.79
CA ALA A 14 8.40 -1.26 -2.88
C ALA A 14 8.67 -0.45 -4.16
N VAL A 15 9.90 -0.54 -4.69
CA VAL A 15 10.27 0.09 -5.97
C VAL A 15 10.33 -0.99 -7.05
N GLY A 16 9.50 -0.91 -8.09
CA GLY A 16 9.38 -1.92 -9.15
C GLY A 16 7.94 -2.14 -9.62
N GLU A 17 7.73 -3.08 -10.55
CA GLU A 17 6.41 -3.36 -11.15
C GLU A 17 5.34 -3.74 -10.10
N SER A 18 5.73 -4.51 -9.07
CA SER A 18 4.83 -4.90 -7.98
C SER A 18 4.31 -3.69 -7.18
N GLY A 19 5.13 -2.65 -7.01
CA GLY A 19 4.74 -1.41 -6.33
C GLY A 19 3.72 -0.60 -7.14
N VAL A 20 3.92 -0.51 -8.46
CA VAL A 20 3.00 0.17 -9.39
C VAL A 20 1.64 -0.53 -9.43
N TRP A 21 1.62 -1.86 -9.43
CA TRP A 21 0.38 -2.62 -9.40
C TRP A 21 -0.38 -2.44 -8.07
N CYS A 22 0.35 -2.46 -6.94
CA CYS A 22 -0.23 -2.16 -5.63
C CYS A 22 -0.82 -0.75 -5.57
N GLU A 23 -0.14 0.27 -6.11
CA GLU A 23 -0.68 1.63 -6.17
C GLU A 23 -1.98 1.69 -6.98
N ARG A 24 -2.01 1.06 -8.17
CA ARG A 24 -3.20 1.02 -9.02
C ARG A 24 -4.38 0.34 -8.32
N LEU A 25 -4.13 -0.77 -7.64
CA LEU A 25 -5.17 -1.48 -6.90
C LEU A 25 -5.69 -0.65 -5.73
N VAL A 26 -4.80 -0.05 -4.94
CA VAL A 26 -5.17 0.83 -3.81
C VAL A 26 -6.01 2.00 -4.30
N ARG A 27 -5.64 2.64 -5.40
CA ARG A 27 -6.43 3.75 -5.98
C ARG A 27 -7.75 3.29 -6.60
N GLY A 28 -7.80 2.11 -7.20
CA GLY A 28 -9.02 1.54 -7.80
C GLY A 28 -10.09 1.16 -6.79
N LEU A 29 -9.72 0.91 -5.54
CA LEU A 29 -10.63 0.55 -4.45
C LEU A 29 -11.23 1.77 -3.71
N GLY A 30 -11.32 2.95 -4.35
CA GLY A 30 -11.83 4.19 -3.73
C GLY A 30 -13.26 4.09 -3.17
N GLN A 31 -14.04 3.10 -3.61
CA GLN A 31 -15.39 2.80 -3.10
C GLN A 31 -15.36 2.21 -1.67
N HIS A 32 -14.20 1.74 -1.20
CA HIS A 32 -14.03 0.99 0.04
C HIS A 32 -12.96 1.60 0.93
N ARG A 33 -13.19 1.60 2.24
CA ARG A 33 -12.18 1.95 3.24
C ARG A 33 -11.48 0.69 3.74
N PHE A 34 -10.15 0.71 3.79
CA PHE A 34 -9.35 -0.45 4.18
C PHE A 34 -8.06 -0.08 4.90
N ASP A 35 -7.57 -1.05 5.68
CA ASP A 35 -6.29 -0.99 6.37
C ASP A 35 -5.25 -1.73 5.50
N LEU A 36 -4.12 -1.09 5.22
CA LEU A 36 -3.02 -1.63 4.42
C LEU A 36 -1.90 -2.08 5.34
N TYR A 37 -1.51 -3.35 5.24
CA TYR A 37 -0.46 -3.94 6.07
C TYR A 37 0.76 -4.21 5.19
N ALA A 38 1.85 -3.47 5.45
CA ALA A 38 3.11 -3.69 4.78
C ALA A 38 3.96 -4.68 5.57
N VAL A 39 4.17 -5.88 5.03
CA VAL A 39 5.00 -6.92 5.67
C VAL A 39 6.28 -7.07 4.85
N GLY A 40 7.41 -6.67 5.44
CA GLY A 40 8.72 -6.71 4.76
C GLY A 40 9.76 -5.82 5.44
N ARG A 41 10.97 -5.75 4.88
CA ARG A 41 12.00 -4.81 5.37
C ARG A 41 11.60 -3.37 5.02
N PRO A 42 11.59 -2.43 5.98
CA PRO A 42 11.37 -1.03 5.68
C PRO A 42 12.49 -0.54 4.75
N SER A 43 12.14 0.13 3.65
CA SER A 43 13.17 0.73 2.80
C SER A 43 13.75 1.95 3.53
N SER A 44 15.07 2.00 3.69
CA SER A 44 15.78 3.14 4.30
C SER A 44 15.86 4.35 3.37
N THR A 45 15.39 4.20 2.11
CA THR A 45 15.70 5.11 0.99
C THR A 45 14.46 5.47 0.16
N GLY A 46 13.26 4.96 0.50
CA GLY A 46 12.05 5.16 -0.29
C GLY A 46 11.16 6.28 0.25
N ALA A 47 10.77 7.22 -0.61
CA ALA A 47 9.70 8.16 -0.31
C ALA A 47 8.40 7.39 -0.02
N THR A 48 7.78 7.64 1.13
CA THR A 48 6.45 7.08 1.42
C THR A 48 5.47 7.72 0.44
N LEU A 49 4.95 6.93 -0.50
CA LEU A 49 3.86 7.38 -1.38
C LEU A 49 2.68 7.85 -0.52
N SER A 50 2.16 9.05 -0.83
CA SER A 50 0.95 9.55 -0.19
C SER A 50 -0.21 8.62 -0.47
N LEU A 51 -0.75 8.03 0.58
CA LEU A 51 -1.91 7.16 0.49
C LEU A 51 -3.16 7.98 0.16
N PRO A 52 -4.07 7.45 -0.66
CA PRO A 52 -5.38 8.06 -0.84
C PRO A 52 -6.22 7.96 0.46
N PRO A 53 -7.21 8.85 0.65
CA PRO A 53 -7.91 9.03 1.93
C PRO A 53 -8.71 7.82 2.42
N HIS A 54 -8.99 6.86 1.53
CA HIS A 54 -9.70 5.62 1.85
C HIS A 54 -8.77 4.47 2.28
N ALA A 55 -7.46 4.65 2.18
CA ALA A 55 -6.46 3.67 2.58
C ALA A 55 -5.67 4.18 3.79
N ARG A 56 -5.58 3.35 4.84
CA ARG A 56 -4.78 3.65 6.03
C ARG A 56 -3.66 2.64 6.18
N LEU A 57 -2.40 3.08 6.17
CA LEU A 57 -1.26 2.21 6.49
C LEU A 57 -1.31 1.85 7.98
N VAL A 58 -1.25 0.55 8.26
CA VAL A 58 -1.11 -0.01 9.61
C VAL A 58 0.26 -0.66 9.69
N ARG A 59 1.03 -0.28 10.71
CA ARG A 59 2.35 -0.84 11.03
C ARG A 59 2.23 -1.99 12.01
#